data_AF-N8VL95-F1
#
_entry.id   AF-N8VL95-F1
#
_cell.length_a   1.000
_cell.length_b   1.000
_cell.length_c   1.000
_cell.angle_alpha   90.00
_cell.angle_beta   90.00
_cell.angle_gamma   90.00
#
_symmetry.space_group_name_H-M   'P 1'
#
loop_
_entity.id
_entity.type
_entity.pdbx_description
1 polymer ?
#
loop_
_entity_poly.entity_id
_entity_poly.type
_entity_poly.pdbx_seq_one_letter_code
_entity_poly.pdbx_strand_id
1 'polypeptide(L)' 'MQTQAQSLRDKVRISFEARKRDHQARLAFLQNAQILDANGNYNEKFFSKSSNTSQVRAK' A
#
# COMPACT_ATOMS: atom_id res chain seq x y z
N MET A 1 -6.61 37.92 2.75
CA MET A 1 -6.44 36.76 1.85
C MET A 1 -7.80 36.44 1.24
N GLN A 2 -8.05 36.87 0.00
CA GLN A 2 -9.30 36.54 -0.72
C GLN A 2 -9.21 35.08 -1.15
N THR A 3 -9.99 34.20 -0.54
CA THR A 3 -10.08 32.79 -0.91
C THR A 3 -10.82 32.66 -2.23
N GLN A 4 -10.09 32.54 -3.35
CA GLN A 4 -10.68 32.14 -4.62
C GLN A 4 -11.37 30.78 -4.42
N ALA A 5 -12.67 30.72 -4.69
CA ALA A 5 -13.44 29.49 -4.61
C ALA A 5 -12.96 28.52 -5.71
N GLN A 6 -12.26 27.46 -5.30
CA GLN A 6 -11.85 26.39 -6.23
C GLN A 6 -13.09 25.73 -6.84
N SER A 7 -13.04 25.49 -8.15
CA SER A 7 -14.13 24.80 -8.85
C SER A 7 -14.28 23.37 -8.34
N LEU A 8 -15.48 22.80 -8.47
CA LEU A 8 -15.73 21.40 -8.09
C LEU A 8 -14.78 20.45 -8.85
N ARG A 9 -14.49 20.75 -10.13
CA ARG A 9 -13.57 19.95 -10.96
C ARG A 9 -12.16 19.99 -10.39
N ASP A 10 -11.68 21.15 -9.95
CA ASP A 10 -10.35 21.28 -9.35
C ASP A 10 -10.23 20.51 -8.05
N LYS A 11 -11.25 20.59 -7.18
CA LYS A 11 -11.29 19.82 -5.93
C LYS A 11 -11.24 18.32 -6.21
N VAL A 12 -12.05 17.83 -7.15
CA VAL A 12 -12.05 16.41 -7.53
C VAL A 12 -10.70 15.98 -8.08
N ARG A 13 -10.10 16.78 -8.97
CA ARG A 13 -8.76 16.50 -9.53
C ARG A 13 -7.70 16.42 -8.43
N ILE A 14 -7.68 17.37 -7.51
CA ILE A 14 -6.73 17.39 -6.39
C ILE A 14 -6.90 16.14 -5.51
N SER A 15 -8.14 15.80 -5.13
CA SER A 15 -8.41 14.60 -4.32
C SER A 15 -8.09 13.30 -5.04
N PHE A 16 -8.26 13.24 -6.37
CA PHE A 16 -7.88 12.09 -7.17
C PHE A 16 -6.35 11.92 -7.21
N GLU A 17 -5.62 12.99 -7.52
CA GLU A 17 -4.15 12.95 -7.55
C GLU A 17 -3.55 12.63 -6.18
N ALA A 18 -4.13 13.14 -5.09
CA ALA A 18 -3.72 12.79 -3.73
C ALA A 18 -3.90 11.28 -3.46
N ARG A 19 -5.06 10.71 -3.79
CA ARG A 19 -5.32 9.27 -3.63
C ARG A 19 -4.43 8.40 -4.51
N LYS A 20 -4.16 8.85 -5.74
CA LYS A 20 -3.24 8.15 -6.66
C LYS A 20 -1.83 8.07 -6.07
N ARG A 21 -1.29 9.18 -5.55
CA ARG A 21 0.03 9.19 -4.91
C ARG A 21 0.08 8.32 -3.66
N ASP A 22 -0.93 8.39 -2.80
CA ASP A 22 -1.04 7.53 -1.61
C ASP A 22 -1.06 6.05 -2.00
N HIS A 23 -1.85 5.69 -3.01
CA HIS A 23 -1.90 4.32 -3.51
C HIS A 23 -0.54 3.84 -4.03
N GLN A 24 0.18 4.67 -4.80
CA GLN A 24 1.52 4.36 -5.27
C GLN A 24 2.52 4.17 -4.12
N ALA A 25 2.48 5.06 -3.11
CA ALA A 25 3.32 4.94 -1.92
C ALA A 25 3.03 3.65 -1.15
N ARG A 26 1.76 3.26 -1.02
CA ARG A 26 1.34 2.00 -0.41
C ARG A 26 1.85 0.80 -1.18
N LEU A 27 1.74 0.78 -2.51
CA LEU A 27 2.27 -0.32 -3.33
C LEU A 27 3.79 -0.45 -3.18
N ALA A 28 4.52 0.67 -3.22
CA ALA A 28 5.97 0.68 -3.04
C ALA A 28 6.36 0.17 -1.64
N PHE A 29 5.65 0.59 -0.59
CA PHE A 29 5.85 0.08 0.76
C PHE A 29 5.65 -1.44 0.84
N LEU A 30 4.57 -1.96 0.25
CA LEU A 30 4.29 -3.40 0.26
C LEU A 30 5.31 -4.21 -0.55
N GLN A 31 5.83 -3.66 -1.65
CA GLN A 31 6.92 -4.27 -2.41
C GLN A 31 8.23 -4.29 -1.62
N ASN A 32 8.58 -3.18 -0.97
CA ASN A 32 9.78 -3.09 -0.13
C ASN A 32 9.70 -4.04 1.08
N ALA A 33 8.50 -4.23 1.64
CA ALA A 33 8.25 -5.21 2.70
C ALA A 33 8.22 -6.67 2.20
N GLN A 34 8.49 -6.91 0.91
CA GLN A 34 8.41 -8.22 0.24
C GLN A 34 7.04 -8.90 0.33
N ILE A 35 5.98 -8.14 0.63
CA ILE A 35 4.59 -8.60 0.67
C ILE A 35 4.02 -8.70 -0.75
N LEU A 36 4.37 -7.74 -1.60
CA LEU A 36 4.12 -7.79 -3.04
C LEU A 36 5.40 -8.12 -3.80
N ASP A 37 5.26 -8.80 -4.94
CA ASP A 37 6.34 -9.03 -5.89
C ASP A 37 6.55 -7.79 -6.81
N ALA A 38 7.55 -7.89 -7.70
CA ALA A 38 7.86 -6.84 -8.67
C ALA A 38 6.72 -6.54 -9.66
N ASN A 39 5.79 -7.48 -9.84
CA ASN A 39 4.62 -7.35 -10.69
C ASN A 39 3.40 -6.79 -9.95
N GLY A 40 3.50 -6.59 -8.64
CA GLY A 40 2.41 -6.09 -7.78
C GLY A 40 1.44 -7.18 -7.31
N ASN A 41 1.77 -8.46 -7.51
CA ASN A 41 1.01 -9.59 -6.97
C ASN A 41 1.47 -9.92 -5.55
N TYR A 42 0.63 -10.60 -4.78
CA TYR A 42 1.03 -11.08 -3.46
C TYR A 42 2.16 -12.10 -3.57
N ASN A 43 3.24 -11.85 -2.83
CA ASN A 43 4.38 -12.74 -2.77
C ASN A 43 4.04 -13.96 -1.90
N GLU A 44 3.78 -15.10 -2.54
CA GLU A 44 3.47 -16.35 -1.85
C GLU A 44 4.55 -16.76 -0.85
N LYS A 45 5.82 -16.40 -1.08
CA LYS A 45 6.94 -16.73 -0.19
C LYS A 45 6.85 -16.04 1.18
N PHE A 46 6.26 -14.85 1.21
CA PHE A 46 6.05 -14.10 2.45
C PHE A 46 4.97 -14.77 3.33
N PHE A 47 3.95 -15.33 2.69
CA PHE A 47 2.81 -15.97 3.37
C PHE A 47 2.95 -17.48 3.53
N SER A 48 3.86 -18.11 2.80
CA SER A 48 4.20 -19.51 2.97
C SER A 48 4.92 -19.66 4.31
N LYS A 49 4.15 -19.93 5.36
CA LYS A 49 4.70 -20.49 6.60
C LYS A 49 5.47 -21.74 6.18
N SER A 50 6.76 -21.80 6.53
CA SER A 50 7.49 -23.07 6.40
C SER A 50 6.66 -24.12 7.15
N SER A 51 6.28 -25.19 6.47
CA SER A 51 5.64 -26.33 7.10
C SER A 51 6.66 -27.15 7.90
N ASN A 52 7.52 -26.48 8.69
CA ASN A 52 8.48 -27.10 9.59
C ASN A 52 8.10 -26.73 11.02
N THR A 53 7.29 -27.63 11.59
CA THR A 53 7.47 -28.24 12.92
C THR A 53 7.89 -27.35 14.09
N SER A 54 7.02 -27.35 15.11
CA SER A 54 7.39 -27.32 16.52
C SER A 54 8.19 -26.10 17.00
N GLN A 55 7.48 -25.02 17.32
CA GLN A 55 7.85 -24.22 18.49
C GLN A 55 6.71 -24.24 19.49
N VAL A 56 6.82 -25.23 20.38
CA VAL A 56 6.15 -25.32 21.66
C VAL A 56 6.35 -23.98 22.39
N ARG A 57 5.25 -23.28 22.63
CA ARG A 57 5.19 -22.18 23.59
C ARG A 57 5.52 -22.75 24.97
N ALA A 58 6.76 -22.57 25.42
CA ALA A 58 7.08 -22.75 26.84
C ALA A 58 6.30 -21.69 27.63
N LYS A 59 5.62 -22.16 28.70
CA LYS A 59 4.86 -21.33 29.63
C LYS A 59 5.78 -20.68 30.65
#